data_AF-A0AA85EX33-F1
#
_entry.id   AF-A0AA85EX33-F1
#
_cell.length_a   1.000
_cell.length_b   1.000
_cell.length_c   1.000
_cell.angle_alpha   90.00
_cell.angle_beta   90.00
_cell.angle_gamma   90.00
#
_symmetry.space_group_name_H-M   'P 1'
#
loop_
_entity.id
_entity.type
_entity.pdbx_description
1 polymer ?
#
loop_
_entity_poly.entity_id
_entity_poly.type
_entity_poly.pdbx_seq_one_letter_code
_entity_poly.pdbx_strand_id
1 'polypeptide(L)'
;MDRIFDALEKSKLIENRNECDFSVCGRTDRGVSGMCQVVSLVSRSLIARGVGVIEDSGPCISERQDVPDEEMDYVSALNKNLPRDIRVLAWSPVSPDFSARFMCCKRSYEYYFPESGLDIKSMIDAGNRLVGVHDFRNFCASRIEKDTVTFIREIFEVVVSDVDSCDHHSKLCRISISASGFLYHQIRFVMSILFMVGRGYESPSVVDDMLDLSKTPAKPQYQLAADFPLLFIAGTYPESCLNWETSEAAQLDLVKHYQKLWSEYGIRSAIVRRMLNYVESTVPNSSLINHHLDEISPEAKFINPLEPSNKKTVIKKLSKRHVELTVDEKIEKLRKKRKIDTCSSEKFIETEITEQCT
;
A
#
# COMPACT_ATOMS: atom_id res chain seq x y z
N MET A 1 3.78 11.99 -0.42
CA MET A 1 2.87 13.02 -0.97
C MET A 1 3.49 14.40 -0.96
N ASP A 2 4.08 14.85 0.16
CA ASP A 2 4.64 16.22 0.25
C ASP A 2 5.67 16.54 -0.85
N ARG A 3 6.53 15.57 -1.22
CA ARG A 3 7.47 15.73 -2.34
C ARG A 3 6.83 16.00 -3.70
N ILE A 4 5.61 15.50 -3.94
CA ILE A 4 4.86 15.77 -5.18
C ILE A 4 4.36 17.22 -5.16
N PHE A 5 3.81 17.68 -4.02
CA PHE A 5 3.41 19.07 -3.85
C PHE A 5 4.60 20.03 -3.98
N ASP A 6 5.74 19.73 -3.34
CA ASP A 6 6.98 20.50 -3.49
C ASP A 6 7.36 20.66 -4.98
N ALA A 7 7.23 19.60 -5.77
CA ALA A 7 7.57 19.62 -7.20
C ALA A 7 6.55 20.38 -8.05
N LEU A 8 5.25 20.30 -7.71
CA LEU A 8 4.17 21.04 -8.36
C LEU A 8 4.33 22.55 -8.12
N GLU A 9 4.56 22.96 -6.87
CA GLU A 9 4.76 24.37 -6.49
C GLU A 9 6.04 24.94 -7.13
N LYS A 10 7.16 24.22 -7.08
CA LYS A 10 8.42 24.65 -7.74
C LYS A 10 8.30 24.76 -9.25
N SER A 11 7.49 23.91 -9.87
CA SER A 11 7.18 23.96 -11.31
C SER A 11 6.13 25.00 -11.66
N LYS A 12 5.58 25.72 -10.66
CA LYS A 12 4.47 26.67 -10.80
C LYS A 12 3.26 26.03 -11.49
N LEU A 13 2.96 24.79 -11.14
CA LEU A 13 1.80 24.05 -11.66
C LEU A 13 0.58 24.19 -10.75
N ILE A 14 0.79 24.48 -9.47
CA ILE A 14 -0.26 24.84 -8.51
C ILE A 14 0.20 26.05 -7.72
N GLU A 15 -0.75 26.84 -7.20
CA GLU A 15 -0.45 27.93 -6.28
C GLU A 15 -0.12 27.40 -4.89
N ASN A 16 -0.97 26.50 -4.39
CA ASN A 16 -0.78 25.81 -3.13
C ASN A 16 -1.59 24.51 -3.10
N ARG A 17 -1.25 23.65 -2.14
CA ARG A 17 -1.89 22.34 -1.92
C ARG A 17 -3.41 22.38 -1.66
N ASN A 18 -3.95 23.46 -1.09
CA ASN A 18 -5.35 23.48 -0.65
C ASN A 18 -6.32 23.81 -1.78
N GLU A 19 -5.82 24.37 -2.89
CA GLU A 19 -6.65 24.92 -3.98
C GLU A 19 -6.56 24.09 -5.27
N CYS A 20 -5.89 22.92 -5.24
CA CYS A 20 -5.69 22.09 -6.43
C CYS A 20 -6.60 20.86 -6.52
N ASP A 21 -7.70 20.80 -5.76
CA ASP A 21 -8.67 19.68 -5.76
C ASP A 21 -8.02 18.28 -5.78
N PHE A 22 -7.10 18.07 -4.84
CA PHE A 22 -6.23 16.91 -4.86
C PHE A 22 -6.93 15.62 -4.41
N SER A 23 -6.85 14.56 -5.22
CA SER A 23 -7.30 13.22 -4.85
C SER A 23 -6.27 12.13 -5.21
N VAL A 24 -6.31 10.99 -4.53
CA VAL A 24 -5.39 9.86 -4.74
C VAL A 24 -6.14 8.52 -4.75
N CYS A 25 -5.76 7.64 -5.68
CA CYS A 25 -6.34 6.32 -5.87
C CYS A 25 -6.39 5.48 -4.59
N GLY A 26 -5.27 5.40 -3.90
CA GLY A 26 -5.13 4.67 -2.65
C GLY A 26 -3.99 5.22 -1.82
N ARG A 27 -4.17 5.28 -0.50
CA ARG A 27 -3.10 5.67 0.43
C ARG A 27 -2.22 4.44 0.64
N THR A 28 -0.96 4.50 0.22
CA THR A 28 0.04 3.49 0.58
C THR A 28 0.57 3.77 1.99
N ASP A 29 0.80 2.70 2.75
CA ASP A 29 1.39 2.82 4.08
C ASP A 29 2.85 3.26 4.00
N ARG A 30 3.39 3.75 5.12
CA ARG A 30 4.82 4.04 5.21
C ARG A 30 5.63 2.78 4.89
N GLY A 31 6.64 2.92 4.04
CA GLY A 31 7.52 1.82 3.61
C GLY A 31 7.01 1.05 2.38
N VAL A 32 5.75 1.24 1.98
CA VAL A 32 5.16 0.58 0.81
C VAL A 32 5.51 1.34 -0.47
N SER A 33 5.97 0.61 -1.48
CA SER A 33 6.30 1.17 -2.79
C SER A 33 5.05 1.28 -3.68
N GLY A 34 5.10 2.13 -4.70
CA GLY A 34 4.03 2.23 -5.71
C GLY A 34 4.60 2.40 -7.11
N MET A 35 4.14 1.55 -8.04
CA MET A 35 4.53 1.57 -9.45
C MET A 35 3.68 2.58 -10.23
N CYS A 36 2.37 2.37 -10.31
CA CYS A 36 1.44 3.23 -11.03
C CYS A 36 0.42 3.87 -10.08
N GLN A 37 0.91 4.61 -9.08
CA GLN A 37 0.03 5.45 -8.25
C GLN A 37 -0.63 6.53 -9.11
N VAL A 38 -1.92 6.77 -8.87
CA VAL A 38 -2.69 7.78 -9.62
C VAL A 38 -3.17 8.85 -8.65
N VAL A 39 -2.91 10.09 -9.01
CA VAL A 39 -3.42 11.30 -8.35
C VAL A 39 -4.19 12.12 -9.37
N SER A 40 -5.21 12.84 -8.92
CA SER A 40 -5.88 13.88 -9.71
C SER A 40 -5.74 15.21 -8.99
N LEU A 41 -5.60 16.29 -9.75
CA LEU A 41 -5.52 17.66 -9.26
C LEU A 41 -5.80 18.65 -10.39
N VAL A 42 -6.20 19.86 -10.02
CA VAL A 42 -6.25 21.02 -10.91
C VAL A 42 -4.85 21.62 -11.01
N SER A 43 -4.36 21.76 -12.25
CA SER A 43 -3.02 22.26 -12.56
C SER A 43 -3.10 23.38 -13.60
N ARG A 44 -2.13 24.30 -13.58
CA ARG A 44 -1.91 25.26 -14.65
C ARG A 44 -1.73 24.53 -15.98
N SER A 45 -2.40 25.03 -17.01
CA SER A 45 -2.40 24.54 -18.39
C SER A 45 -1.93 25.64 -19.36
N LEU A 46 -1.29 25.27 -20.47
CA LEU A 46 -0.97 26.20 -21.57
C LEU A 46 -2.12 26.34 -22.57
N ILE A 47 -2.92 25.30 -22.75
CA ILE A 47 -4.03 25.29 -23.71
C ILE A 47 -5.26 25.97 -23.12
N ALA A 48 -6.12 26.52 -23.98
CA ALA A 48 -7.36 27.20 -23.55
C ALA A 48 -8.64 26.43 -23.89
N ARG A 49 -8.54 25.25 -24.50
CA ARG A 49 -9.68 24.42 -24.90
C ARG A 49 -9.29 22.96 -24.90
N GLY A 50 -10.26 22.07 -24.69
CA GLY A 50 -10.04 20.63 -24.68
C GLY A 50 -10.63 19.98 -23.43
N VAL A 51 -10.42 18.67 -23.30
CA VAL A 51 -10.88 17.90 -22.13
C VAL A 51 -10.16 18.41 -20.87
N GLY A 52 -10.92 18.66 -19.81
CA GLY A 52 -10.37 19.03 -18.50
C GLY A 52 -9.90 20.47 -18.36
N VAL A 53 -9.96 21.27 -19.43
CA VAL A 53 -9.75 22.72 -19.33
C VAL A 53 -10.94 23.31 -18.56
N ILE A 54 -10.65 23.92 -17.42
CA ILE A 54 -11.63 24.62 -16.60
C ILE A 54 -11.52 26.11 -16.93
N GLU A 55 -12.64 26.73 -17.27
CA GLU A 55 -12.70 28.20 -17.37
C GLU A 55 -12.53 28.79 -15.96
N ASP A 56 -11.36 29.34 -15.68
CA ASP A 56 -11.06 29.99 -14.41
C ASP A 56 -11.32 31.50 -14.45
N SER A 57 -11.21 32.14 -13.29
CA SER A 57 -11.34 33.58 -13.06
C SER A 57 -10.16 34.43 -13.56
N GLY A 58 -9.30 33.89 -14.44
CA GLY A 58 -8.28 34.65 -15.15
C GLY A 58 -8.87 35.56 -16.25
N PRO A 59 -8.01 36.21 -17.06
CA PRO A 59 -8.49 36.94 -18.25
C PRO A 59 -9.30 36.00 -19.13
N CYS A 60 -10.42 36.50 -19.67
CA CYS A 60 -11.30 35.72 -20.54
C CYS A 60 -10.46 35.02 -21.62
N ILE A 61 -10.80 33.80 -22.02
CA ILE A 61 -10.07 33.06 -23.06
C ILE A 61 -9.91 33.91 -24.34
N SER A 62 -10.90 34.73 -24.66
CA SER A 62 -10.90 35.69 -25.78
C SER A 62 -9.83 36.79 -25.69
N GLU A 63 -9.27 37.03 -24.50
CA GLU A 63 -8.26 38.05 -24.21
C GLU A 63 -6.84 37.48 -24.18
N ARG A 64 -6.68 36.15 -24.23
CA ARG A 64 -5.37 35.49 -24.27
C ARG A 64 -4.83 35.56 -25.70
N GLN A 65 -3.74 36.30 -25.90
CA GLN A 65 -2.98 36.29 -27.15
C GLN A 65 -2.04 35.06 -27.18
N ASP A 66 -1.85 34.48 -28.37
CA ASP A 66 -0.88 33.40 -28.64
C ASP A 66 -1.04 32.13 -27.76
N VAL A 67 -2.27 31.60 -27.66
CA VAL A 67 -2.54 30.32 -26.97
C VAL A 67 -1.91 29.15 -27.75
N PRO A 68 -1.00 28.36 -27.16
CA PRO A 68 -0.45 27.17 -27.80
C PRO A 68 -1.52 26.10 -28.11
N ASP A 69 -1.28 25.32 -29.16
CA ASP A 69 -2.11 24.14 -29.47
C ASP A 69 -1.65 22.88 -28.69
N GLU A 70 -0.43 22.90 -28.15
CA GLU A 70 0.16 21.78 -27.39
C GLU A 70 0.30 22.12 -25.90
N GLU A 71 0.15 21.10 -25.07
CA GLU A 71 0.26 21.22 -23.62
C GLU A 71 1.70 21.09 -23.11
N MET A 72 1.93 21.50 -21.87
CA MET A 72 3.20 21.34 -21.16
C MET A 72 3.66 19.88 -21.06
N ASP A 73 4.97 19.65 -21.17
CA ASP A 73 5.58 18.39 -20.73
C ASP A 73 5.66 18.32 -19.20
N TYR A 74 4.52 17.99 -18.58
CA TYR A 74 4.40 17.86 -17.12
C TYR A 74 5.35 16.82 -16.55
N VAL A 75 5.61 15.73 -17.28
CA VAL A 75 6.46 14.64 -16.83
C VAL A 75 7.89 15.12 -16.67
N SER A 76 8.44 15.77 -17.70
CA SER A 76 9.78 16.36 -17.64
C SER A 76 9.89 17.47 -16.60
N ALA A 77 8.88 18.35 -16.49
CA ALA A 77 8.88 19.46 -15.55
C ALA A 77 8.91 18.97 -14.08
N LEU A 78 8.04 18.00 -13.75
CA LEU A 78 7.94 17.45 -12.40
C LEU A 78 9.17 16.60 -12.04
N ASN A 79 9.61 15.71 -12.93
CA ASN A 79 10.73 14.80 -12.63
C ASN A 79 12.06 15.52 -12.39
N LYS A 80 12.27 16.73 -12.92
CA LYS A 80 13.43 17.59 -12.60
C LYS A 80 13.44 18.08 -11.15
N ASN A 81 12.27 18.18 -10.53
CA ASN A 81 12.09 18.70 -9.17
C ASN A 81 11.83 17.60 -8.13
N LEU A 82 11.68 16.35 -8.57
CA LEU A 82 11.41 15.20 -7.71
C LEU A 82 12.70 14.49 -7.25
N PRO A 83 12.72 13.96 -6.01
CA PRO A 83 13.83 13.12 -5.54
C PRO A 83 13.94 11.84 -6.38
N ARG A 84 15.09 11.17 -6.33
CA ARG A 84 15.40 10.02 -7.20
C ARG A 84 14.41 8.86 -7.13
N ASP A 85 13.75 8.67 -6.00
CA ASP A 85 12.83 7.59 -5.69
C ASP A 85 11.36 7.87 -6.06
N ILE A 86 11.05 9.06 -6.57
CA ILE A 86 9.69 9.43 -6.97
C ILE A 86 9.71 9.88 -8.43
N ARG A 87 8.92 9.22 -9.28
CA ARG A 87 8.80 9.57 -10.70
C ARG A 87 7.35 9.70 -11.12
N VAL A 88 7.06 10.76 -11.88
CA VAL A 88 5.85 10.85 -12.68
C VAL A 88 6.11 10.07 -13.96
N LEU A 89 5.20 9.17 -14.31
CA LEU A 89 5.35 8.31 -15.49
C LEU A 89 4.62 8.90 -16.71
N ALA A 90 3.44 9.48 -16.47
CA ALA A 90 2.54 10.02 -17.47
C ALA A 90 1.57 11.02 -16.81
N TRP A 91 0.83 11.75 -17.64
CA TRP A 91 -0.31 12.57 -17.24
C TRP A 91 -1.49 12.28 -18.17
N SER A 92 -2.71 12.72 -17.83
CA SER A 92 -3.89 12.59 -18.68
C SER A 92 -4.78 13.80 -18.44
N PRO A 93 -5.30 14.47 -19.49
CA PRO A 93 -6.45 15.34 -19.30
C PRO A 93 -7.66 14.48 -18.87
N VAL A 94 -8.47 15.00 -17.96
CA VAL A 94 -9.62 14.28 -17.38
C VAL A 94 -10.82 15.21 -17.24
N SER A 95 -12.03 14.66 -17.13
CA SER A 95 -13.21 15.46 -16.78
C SER A 95 -13.00 16.20 -15.45
N PRO A 96 -13.54 17.44 -15.28
CA PRO A 96 -13.52 18.13 -13.98
C PRO A 96 -14.12 17.31 -12.82
N ASP A 97 -15.04 16.39 -13.10
CA ASP A 97 -15.65 15.52 -12.09
C ASP A 97 -14.82 14.25 -11.77
N PHE A 98 -13.64 14.10 -12.40
CA PHE A 98 -12.82 12.91 -12.22
C PHE A 98 -12.19 12.86 -10.83
N SER A 99 -12.41 11.75 -10.13
CA SER A 99 -11.73 11.45 -8.88
C SER A 99 -10.86 10.21 -9.02
N ALA A 100 -9.54 10.36 -8.87
CA ALA A 100 -8.62 9.23 -8.79
C ALA A 100 -9.04 8.23 -7.70
N ARG A 101 -9.61 8.72 -6.59
CA ARG A 101 -10.07 7.86 -5.50
C ARG A 101 -11.36 7.10 -5.86
N PHE A 102 -12.41 7.84 -6.22
CA PHE A 102 -13.77 7.30 -6.26
C PHE A 102 -14.11 6.62 -7.60
N MET A 103 -13.43 6.97 -8.69
CA MET A 103 -13.61 6.32 -9.99
C MET A 103 -12.71 5.09 -10.19
N CYS A 104 -11.82 4.78 -9.24
CA CYS A 104 -11.00 3.58 -9.32
C CYS A 104 -11.81 2.34 -8.94
N CYS A 105 -11.99 1.44 -9.91
CA CYS A 105 -12.80 0.22 -9.82
C CYS A 105 -12.04 -0.96 -9.21
N LYS A 106 -10.71 -1.04 -9.43
CA LYS A 106 -9.87 -2.14 -8.95
C LYS A 106 -8.51 -1.63 -8.53
N ARG A 107 -7.98 -2.17 -7.43
CA ARG A 107 -6.61 -1.91 -6.96
C ARG A 107 -5.86 -3.23 -6.95
N SER A 108 -4.65 -3.22 -7.50
CA SER A 108 -3.78 -4.40 -7.54
C SER A 108 -2.50 -4.13 -6.76
N TYR A 109 -2.09 -5.11 -5.95
CA TYR A 109 -0.83 -5.10 -5.22
C TYR A 109 -0.08 -6.40 -5.46
N GLU A 110 1.24 -6.32 -5.37
CA GLU A 110 2.10 -7.49 -5.30
C GLU A 110 2.91 -7.47 -4.01
N TYR A 111 3.09 -8.64 -3.41
CA TYR A 111 3.99 -8.84 -2.29
C TYR A 111 5.08 -9.83 -2.68
N TYR A 112 6.33 -9.41 -2.60
CA TYR A 112 7.50 -10.20 -2.97
C TYR A 112 8.11 -10.88 -1.75
N PHE A 113 8.53 -12.14 -1.88
CA PHE A 113 9.13 -12.88 -0.76
C PHE A 113 9.98 -14.06 -1.26
N PRO A 114 11.03 -14.46 -0.54
CA PRO A 114 11.75 -15.68 -0.86
C PRO A 114 10.90 -16.90 -0.48
N GLU A 115 10.86 -17.93 -1.33
CA GLU A 115 10.16 -19.19 -1.08
C GLU A 115 10.61 -19.78 0.26
N SER A 116 11.92 -19.86 0.50
CA SER A 116 12.53 -20.16 1.80
C SER A 116 11.89 -21.30 2.61
N GLY A 117 11.56 -22.40 1.92
CA GLY A 117 10.96 -23.60 2.53
C GLY A 117 9.49 -23.48 2.88
N LEU A 118 8.79 -22.45 2.38
CA LEU A 118 7.34 -22.32 2.49
C LEU A 118 6.63 -23.34 1.59
N ASP A 119 5.55 -23.94 2.11
CA ASP A 119 4.61 -24.71 1.31
C ASP A 119 3.73 -23.77 0.47
N ILE A 120 4.20 -23.48 -0.75
CA ILE A 120 3.52 -22.62 -1.71
C ILE A 120 2.14 -23.16 -2.09
N LYS A 121 1.94 -24.49 -2.10
CA LYS A 121 0.63 -25.07 -2.46
C LYS A 121 -0.41 -24.76 -1.39
N SER A 122 -0.04 -24.90 -0.12
CA SER A 122 -0.92 -24.52 1.00
C SER A 122 -1.18 -23.01 1.04
N MET A 123 -0.19 -22.18 0.67
CA MET A 123 -0.38 -20.73 0.52
C MET A 123 -1.35 -20.38 -0.61
N ILE A 124 -1.29 -21.08 -1.74
CA ILE A 124 -2.24 -20.92 -2.85
C ILE A 124 -3.66 -21.28 -2.40
N ASP A 125 -3.84 -22.41 -1.72
CA ASP A 125 -5.15 -22.81 -1.17
C ASP A 125 -5.70 -21.74 -0.22
N ALA A 126 -4.90 -21.30 0.75
CA ALA A 126 -5.29 -20.24 1.69
C ALA A 126 -5.60 -18.91 0.98
N GLY A 127 -4.81 -18.53 -0.01
CA GLY A 127 -5.01 -17.32 -0.81
C GLY A 127 -6.33 -17.36 -1.59
N ASN A 128 -6.65 -18.49 -2.21
CA ASN A 128 -7.89 -18.67 -2.97
C ASN A 128 -9.16 -18.55 -2.10
N ARG A 129 -9.08 -18.90 -0.82
CA ARG A 129 -10.19 -18.74 0.14
C ARG A 129 -10.53 -17.28 0.45
N LEU A 130 -9.61 -16.35 0.17
CA LEU A 130 -9.85 -14.91 0.33
C LEU A 130 -10.73 -14.33 -0.81
N VAL A 131 -10.83 -15.02 -1.95
CA VAL A 131 -11.55 -14.53 -3.13
C VAL A 131 -13.05 -14.44 -2.84
N GLY A 132 -13.69 -13.38 -3.32
CA GLY A 132 -15.10 -13.07 -3.10
C GLY A 132 -15.34 -11.89 -2.15
N VAL A 133 -16.61 -11.72 -1.78
CA VAL A 133 -17.09 -10.61 -0.94
C VAL A 133 -17.15 -11.06 0.52
N HIS A 134 -16.30 -10.50 1.37
CA HIS A 134 -16.20 -10.90 2.77
C HIS A 134 -15.98 -9.72 3.71
N ASP A 135 -16.23 -9.91 5.01
CA ASP A 135 -15.85 -8.98 6.06
C ASP A 135 -14.40 -9.24 6.52
N PHE A 136 -13.50 -8.32 6.18
CA PHE A 136 -12.06 -8.47 6.43
C PHE A 136 -11.59 -7.84 7.76
N ARG A 137 -12.48 -7.60 8.74
CA ARG A 137 -12.10 -6.99 10.03
C ARG A 137 -11.01 -7.74 10.79
N ASN A 138 -10.96 -9.06 10.64
CA ASN A 138 -9.93 -9.90 11.27
C ASN A 138 -8.60 -9.88 10.51
N PHE A 139 -8.56 -9.27 9.32
CA PHE A 139 -7.40 -9.15 8.44
C PHE A 139 -6.87 -7.71 8.35
N CYS A 140 -7.38 -6.75 9.11
CA CYS A 140 -6.93 -5.36 9.03
C CYS A 140 -6.46 -4.83 10.39
N ALA A 141 -5.89 -3.63 10.39
CA ALA A 141 -5.67 -2.91 11.64
C ALA A 141 -7.02 -2.49 12.22
N SER A 142 -7.18 -2.62 13.53
CA SER A 142 -8.42 -2.30 14.25
C SER A 142 -8.71 -0.81 14.41
N ARG A 143 -8.17 0.03 13.53
CA ARG A 143 -8.40 1.46 13.55
C ARG A 143 -9.68 1.76 12.80
N ILE A 144 -10.73 2.11 13.53
CA ILE A 144 -11.93 2.70 12.94
C ILE A 144 -11.55 4.12 12.55
N GLU A 145 -11.11 4.29 11.31
CA GLU A 145 -10.88 5.62 10.74
C GLU A 145 -12.22 6.31 10.48
N LYS A 146 -12.22 7.65 10.44
CA LYS A 146 -13.43 8.42 10.09
C LYS A 146 -14.02 7.99 8.74
N ASP A 147 -13.17 7.52 7.82
CA ASP A 147 -13.51 7.16 6.44
C ASP A 147 -13.88 5.68 6.26
N THR A 148 -13.68 4.81 7.26
CA THR A 148 -14.01 3.38 7.15
C THR A 148 -15.49 3.16 7.44
N VAL A 149 -16.29 3.18 6.38
CA VAL A 149 -17.75 2.95 6.46
C VAL A 149 -18.09 1.45 6.59
N THR A 150 -17.23 0.57 6.08
CA THR A 150 -17.44 -0.88 6.09
C THR A 150 -16.11 -1.66 6.03
N PHE A 151 -16.10 -2.83 6.65
CA PHE A 151 -15.02 -3.84 6.56
C PHE A 151 -15.21 -4.83 5.41
N ILE A 152 -16.31 -4.70 4.67
CA ILE A 152 -16.60 -5.57 3.53
C ILE A 152 -15.73 -5.14 2.35
N ARG A 153 -15.00 -6.09 1.76
CA ARG A 153 -14.27 -5.91 0.50
C ARG A 153 -14.53 -7.09 -0.41
N GLU A 154 -14.34 -6.85 -1.69
CA GLU A 154 -14.36 -7.91 -2.70
C GLU A 154 -12.95 -8.10 -3.22
N ILE A 155 -12.38 -9.28 -2.96
CA ILE A 155 -11.13 -9.71 -3.58
C ILE A 155 -11.49 -10.44 -4.86
N PHE A 156 -11.01 -9.92 -5.98
CA PHE A 156 -11.27 -10.49 -7.30
C PHE A 156 -10.36 -11.67 -7.60
N GLU A 157 -9.08 -11.56 -7.22
CA GLU A 157 -8.07 -12.54 -7.60
C GLU A 157 -6.91 -12.54 -6.61
N VAL A 158 -6.37 -13.74 -6.35
CA VAL A 158 -5.10 -13.97 -5.65
C VAL A 158 -4.27 -14.94 -6.49
N VAL A 159 -3.09 -14.51 -6.94
CA VAL A 159 -2.19 -15.33 -7.77
C VAL A 159 -0.83 -15.43 -7.11
N VAL A 160 -0.35 -16.65 -6.89
CA VAL A 160 1.01 -16.92 -6.43
C VAL A 160 1.84 -17.39 -7.62
N SER A 161 3.00 -16.76 -7.84
CA SER A 161 3.89 -17.11 -8.96
C SER A 161 5.35 -16.98 -8.58
N ASP A 162 6.18 -17.80 -9.22
CA ASP A 162 7.63 -17.62 -9.20
C ASP A 162 7.99 -16.35 -9.98
N VAL A 163 9.02 -15.65 -9.52
CA VAL A 163 9.65 -14.53 -10.20
C VAL A 163 10.99 -15.04 -10.70
N ASP A 164 11.30 -14.81 -11.98
CA ASP A 164 12.60 -15.20 -12.55
C ASP A 164 13.73 -14.63 -11.71
N SER A 165 14.41 -15.49 -10.95
CA SER A 165 15.52 -15.12 -10.08
C SER A 165 16.83 -15.52 -10.73
N CYS A 166 17.82 -14.62 -10.69
CA CYS A 166 19.18 -14.89 -11.16
C CYS A 166 20.00 -15.79 -10.20
N ASP A 167 19.36 -16.45 -9.23
CA ASP A 167 20.02 -17.12 -8.11
C ASP A 167 19.46 -18.52 -7.86
N HIS A 168 20.33 -19.45 -7.47
CA HIS A 168 20.03 -20.86 -7.23
C HIS A 168 19.70 -21.18 -5.76
N HIS A 169 19.86 -20.23 -4.82
CA HIS A 169 19.76 -20.50 -3.37
C HIS A 169 18.34 -20.40 -2.78
N SER A 170 17.50 -19.48 -3.27
CA SER A 170 16.07 -19.46 -2.95
C SER A 170 15.32 -18.76 -4.06
N LYS A 171 14.28 -19.40 -4.59
CA LYS A 171 13.40 -18.77 -5.57
C LYS A 171 12.73 -17.55 -4.96
N LEU A 172 12.66 -16.47 -5.73
CA LEU A 172 11.82 -15.33 -5.39
C LEU A 172 10.40 -15.62 -5.86
N CYS A 173 9.42 -15.43 -5.01
CA CYS A 173 8.01 -15.56 -5.32
C CYS A 173 7.33 -14.20 -5.20
N ARG A 174 6.17 -14.05 -5.86
CA ARG A 174 5.23 -12.97 -5.60
C ARG A 174 3.84 -13.52 -5.36
N ILE A 175 3.07 -12.80 -4.54
CA ILE A 175 1.62 -12.92 -4.49
C ILE A 175 1.01 -11.63 -5.04
N SER A 176 0.22 -11.73 -6.10
CA SER A 176 -0.60 -10.66 -6.64
C SER A 176 -2.00 -10.75 -6.07
N ILE A 177 -2.54 -9.64 -5.57
CA ILE A 177 -3.91 -9.54 -5.04
C ILE A 177 -4.58 -8.35 -5.70
N SER A 178 -5.76 -8.58 -6.28
CA SER A 178 -6.60 -7.50 -6.81
C SER A 178 -7.98 -7.48 -6.15
N ALA A 179 -8.48 -6.28 -5.86
CA ALA A 179 -9.72 -6.09 -5.09
C ALA A 179 -10.39 -4.75 -5.44
N SER A 180 -11.66 -4.59 -5.04
CA SER A 180 -12.36 -3.30 -5.10
C SER A 180 -11.67 -2.22 -4.25
N GLY A 181 -11.03 -2.65 -3.16
CA GLY A 181 -10.12 -1.85 -2.36
C GLY A 181 -9.62 -2.64 -1.15
N PHE A 182 -8.74 -2.02 -0.38
CA PHE A 182 -8.14 -2.66 0.80
C PHE A 182 -8.36 -1.79 2.04
N LEU A 183 -8.54 -2.45 3.18
CA LEU A 183 -8.54 -1.83 4.50
C LEU A 183 -7.09 -1.53 4.92
N TYR A 184 -6.95 -0.64 5.91
CA TYR A 184 -5.64 -0.31 6.46
C TYR A 184 -4.91 -1.57 6.95
N HIS A 185 -3.68 -1.75 6.49
CA HIS A 185 -2.82 -2.93 6.75
C HIS A 185 -3.34 -4.28 6.22
N GLN A 186 -4.42 -4.32 5.43
CA GLN A 186 -5.09 -5.59 5.08
C GLN A 186 -4.15 -6.62 4.44
N ILE A 187 -3.43 -6.20 3.41
CA ILE A 187 -2.57 -7.10 2.63
C ILE A 187 -1.44 -7.65 3.49
N ARG A 188 -0.83 -6.83 4.33
CA ARG A 188 0.30 -7.26 5.18
C ARG A 188 -0.15 -8.26 6.24
N PHE A 189 -1.36 -8.11 6.79
CA PHE A 189 -1.94 -9.11 7.70
C PHE A 189 -2.35 -10.40 6.99
N VAL A 190 -2.90 -10.30 5.76
CA VAL A 190 -3.11 -11.46 4.89
C VAL A 190 -1.79 -12.21 4.70
N MET A 191 -0.71 -11.50 4.35
CA MET A 191 0.61 -12.11 4.15
C MET A 191 1.13 -12.78 5.41
N SER A 192 0.95 -12.20 6.61
CA SER A 192 1.31 -12.87 7.87
C SER A 192 0.63 -14.23 8.03
N ILE A 193 -0.66 -14.33 7.70
CA ILE A 193 -1.42 -15.57 7.77
C ILE A 193 -0.94 -16.57 6.72
N LEU A 194 -0.74 -16.12 5.48
CA LEU A 194 -0.21 -16.97 4.41
C LEU A 194 1.19 -17.50 4.78
N PHE A 195 2.05 -16.71 5.41
CA PHE A 195 3.35 -17.20 5.89
C PHE A 195 3.23 -18.21 7.02
N MET A 196 2.28 -18.06 7.96
CA MET A 196 1.99 -19.08 8.98
C MET A 196 1.51 -20.38 8.33
N VAL A 197 0.67 -20.31 7.30
CA VAL A 197 0.22 -21.46 6.52
C VAL A 197 1.39 -22.11 5.77
N GLY A 198 2.21 -21.32 5.08
CA GLY A 198 3.38 -21.81 4.35
C GLY A 198 4.42 -22.47 5.26
N ARG A 199 4.51 -22.08 6.54
CA ARG A 199 5.34 -22.77 7.54
C ARG A 199 4.64 -23.95 8.25
N GLY A 200 3.38 -24.22 7.93
CA GLY A 200 2.59 -25.28 8.55
C GLY A 200 2.15 -24.99 10.00
N TYR A 201 2.26 -23.74 10.46
CA TYR A 201 1.78 -23.34 11.79
C TYR A 201 0.25 -23.22 11.83
N GLU A 202 -0.35 -22.94 10.67
CA GLU A 202 -1.79 -22.98 10.44
C GLU A 202 -2.13 -23.83 9.22
N SER A 203 -3.36 -24.34 9.17
CA SER A 203 -3.91 -24.95 7.95
C SER A 203 -4.56 -23.88 7.07
N PRO A 204 -4.71 -24.10 5.76
CA PRO A 204 -5.39 -23.16 4.86
C PRO A 204 -6.79 -22.73 5.32
N SER A 205 -7.52 -23.62 6.00
CA SER A 205 -8.85 -23.36 6.58
C SER A 205 -8.90 -22.26 7.63
N VAL A 206 -7.75 -21.82 8.16
CA VAL A 206 -7.69 -20.67 9.08
C VAL A 206 -8.25 -19.40 8.45
N VAL A 207 -8.16 -19.27 7.12
CA VAL A 207 -8.74 -18.15 6.38
C VAL A 207 -10.26 -18.16 6.50
N ASP A 208 -10.91 -19.31 6.32
CA ASP A 208 -12.35 -19.44 6.46
C ASP A 208 -12.80 -19.10 7.89
N ASP A 209 -12.09 -19.63 8.89
CA ASP A 209 -12.39 -19.37 10.30
C ASP A 209 -12.23 -17.88 10.66
N MET A 210 -11.27 -17.18 10.04
CA MET A 210 -11.04 -15.75 10.26
C MET A 210 -12.05 -14.86 9.52
N LEU A 211 -12.63 -15.32 8.41
CA LEU A 211 -13.71 -14.62 7.68
C LEU A 211 -15.08 -14.86 8.33
N ASP A 212 -15.27 -16.00 9.01
CA ASP A 212 -16.49 -16.34 9.73
C ASP A 212 -16.54 -15.67 11.12
N LEU A 213 -17.36 -14.62 11.25
CA LEU A 213 -17.52 -13.89 12.51
C LEU A 213 -18.19 -14.70 13.63
N SER A 214 -18.86 -15.81 13.33
CA SER A 214 -19.41 -16.71 14.36
C SER A 214 -18.32 -17.54 15.03
N LYS A 215 -17.24 -17.84 14.29
CA LYS A 215 -16.06 -18.55 14.79
C LYS A 215 -15.02 -17.58 15.36
N THR A 216 -14.79 -16.48 14.67
CA THR A 216 -13.80 -15.45 15.05
C THR A 216 -14.49 -14.10 15.21
N PRO A 217 -15.25 -13.88 16.31
CA PRO A 217 -15.98 -12.63 16.54
C PRO A 217 -15.07 -11.42 16.77
N ALA A 218 -13.82 -11.67 17.16
CA ALA A 218 -12.82 -10.66 17.39
C ALA A 218 -11.45 -11.09 16.86
N LYS A 219 -10.70 -10.11 16.36
CA LYS A 219 -9.40 -10.34 15.74
C LYS A 219 -8.39 -10.91 16.76
N PRO A 220 -7.80 -12.10 16.51
CA PRO A 220 -6.70 -12.61 17.33
C PRO A 220 -5.45 -11.74 17.16
N GLN A 221 -4.58 -11.73 18.17
CA GLN A 221 -3.31 -11.00 18.08
C GLN A 221 -2.29 -11.73 17.20
N TYR A 222 -1.87 -11.06 16.13
CA TYR A 222 -0.75 -11.48 15.30
C TYR A 222 -0.04 -10.26 14.69
N GLN A 223 1.22 -10.43 14.34
CA GLN A 223 2.11 -9.39 13.88
C GLN A 223 1.98 -9.17 12.38
N LEU A 224 2.32 -7.96 11.97
CA LEU A 224 2.22 -7.50 10.60
C LEU A 224 3.46 -7.95 9.81
N ALA A 225 3.27 -8.42 8.57
CA ALA A 225 4.38 -8.64 7.66
C ALA A 225 5.08 -7.31 7.30
N ALA A 226 6.32 -7.36 6.81
CA ALA A 226 7.08 -6.18 6.41
C ALA A 226 6.36 -5.34 5.34
N ASP A 227 6.70 -4.06 5.24
CA ASP A 227 6.13 -3.13 4.26
C ASP A 227 6.94 -3.07 2.97
N PHE A 228 8.27 -3.09 3.06
CA PHE A 228 9.16 -2.98 1.92
C PHE A 228 8.92 -3.98 0.77
N PRO A 229 8.39 -5.20 0.98
CA PRO A 229 8.11 -6.12 -0.14
C PRO A 229 6.74 -5.90 -0.78
N LEU A 230 5.91 -5.01 -0.23
CA LEU A 230 4.60 -4.66 -0.77
C LEU A 230 4.73 -3.54 -1.80
N LEU A 231 4.18 -3.78 -2.98
CA LEU A 231 4.16 -2.87 -4.11
C LEU A 231 2.71 -2.63 -4.55
N PHE A 232 2.27 -1.38 -4.54
CA PHE A 232 1.05 -0.99 -5.27
C PHE A 232 1.34 -1.02 -6.77
N ILE A 233 0.65 -1.88 -7.51
CA ILE A 233 0.87 -2.04 -8.94
C ILE A 233 0.12 -0.98 -9.72
N ALA A 234 -1.21 -0.96 -9.62
CA ALA A 234 -2.05 -0.04 -10.38
C ALA A 234 -3.47 0.07 -9.80
N GLY A 235 -4.11 1.20 -10.09
CA GLY A 235 -5.57 1.34 -10.06
C GLY A 235 -6.14 1.17 -11.46
N THR A 236 -7.26 0.48 -11.59
CA THR A 236 -8.02 0.36 -12.85
C THR A 236 -9.20 1.32 -12.84
N TYR A 237 -9.38 2.02 -13.95
CA TYR A 237 -10.44 3.00 -14.18
C TYR A 237 -11.24 2.61 -15.43
N PRO A 238 -12.46 3.15 -15.63
CA PRO A 238 -13.17 2.98 -16.89
C PRO A 238 -12.34 3.47 -18.08
N GLU A 239 -12.38 2.76 -19.21
CA GLU A 239 -11.52 3.01 -20.37
C GLU A 239 -11.63 4.44 -20.94
N SER A 240 -12.79 5.08 -20.80
CA SER A 240 -13.02 6.44 -21.29
C SER A 240 -12.48 7.55 -20.39
N CYS A 241 -12.01 7.22 -19.17
CA CYS A 241 -11.63 8.24 -18.19
C CYS A 241 -10.20 8.73 -18.33
N LEU A 242 -9.29 7.94 -18.92
CA LEU A 242 -7.86 8.22 -18.91
C LEU A 242 -7.23 7.97 -20.27
N ASN A 243 -6.52 8.97 -20.77
CA ASN A 243 -5.68 8.90 -21.96
C ASN A 243 -4.27 9.35 -21.57
N TRP A 244 -3.40 8.39 -21.24
CA TRP A 244 -2.07 8.68 -20.70
C TRP A 244 -1.12 9.23 -21.77
N GLU A 245 -0.51 10.37 -21.46
CA GLU A 245 0.41 11.10 -22.30
C GLU A 245 1.78 11.24 -21.61
N THR A 246 2.84 10.98 -22.39
CA THR A 246 4.24 11.19 -21.99
C THR A 246 5.06 11.49 -23.24
N SER A 247 5.84 12.56 -23.24
CA SER A 247 6.74 12.89 -24.36
C SER A 247 7.82 11.81 -24.56
N GLU A 248 8.30 11.64 -25.80
CA GLU A 248 9.37 10.68 -26.10
C GLU A 248 10.64 10.93 -25.27
N ALA A 249 11.00 12.22 -25.09
CA ALA A 249 12.13 12.60 -24.25
C ALA A 249 11.95 12.15 -22.80
N ALA A 250 10.77 12.36 -22.21
CA ALA A 250 10.46 11.92 -20.86
C ALA A 250 10.45 10.39 -20.73
N GLN A 251 9.92 9.67 -21.72
CA GLN A 251 9.95 8.20 -21.75
C GLN A 251 11.40 7.68 -21.74
N LEU A 252 12.27 8.22 -22.60
CA LEU A 252 13.68 7.85 -22.65
C LEU A 252 14.40 8.13 -21.33
N ASP A 253 14.11 9.26 -20.69
CA ASP A 253 14.72 9.62 -19.42
C ASP A 253 14.23 8.74 -18.25
N LEU A 254 12.96 8.32 -18.26
CA LEU A 254 12.43 7.32 -17.32
C LEU A 254 13.12 5.96 -17.49
N VAL A 255 13.29 5.50 -18.74
CA VAL A 255 14.02 4.24 -19.03
C VAL A 255 15.45 4.32 -18.52
N LYS A 256 16.20 5.37 -18.87
CA LYS A 256 17.58 5.59 -18.38
C LYS A 256 17.63 5.63 -16.86
N HIS A 257 16.63 6.26 -16.23
CA HIS A 257 16.56 6.39 -14.78
C HIS A 257 16.41 5.03 -14.08
N TYR A 258 15.45 4.21 -14.52
CA TYR A 258 15.23 2.88 -13.95
C TYR A 258 16.35 1.90 -14.29
N GLN A 259 16.97 1.99 -15.47
CA GLN A 259 18.19 1.23 -15.78
C GLN A 259 19.32 1.55 -14.80
N LYS A 260 19.59 2.83 -14.50
CA LYS A 260 20.60 3.23 -13.52
C LYS A 260 20.28 2.73 -12.10
N LEU A 261 19.02 2.83 -11.68
CA LEU A 261 18.57 2.29 -10.39
C LEU A 261 18.77 0.77 -10.33
N TRP A 262 18.33 0.05 -11.36
CA TRP A 262 18.49 -1.40 -11.46
C TRP A 262 19.96 -1.82 -11.39
N SER A 263 20.83 -1.18 -12.17
CA SER A 263 22.28 -1.46 -12.13
C SER A 263 22.87 -1.23 -10.74
N GLU A 264 22.51 -0.15 -10.06
CA GLU A 264 23.02 0.14 -8.71
C GLU A 264 22.57 -0.91 -7.68
N TYR A 265 21.28 -1.26 -7.66
CA TYR A 265 20.77 -2.30 -6.74
C TYR A 265 21.32 -3.69 -7.09
N GLY A 266 21.51 -3.99 -8.38
CA GLY A 266 22.16 -5.21 -8.85
C GLY A 266 23.60 -5.30 -8.35
N ILE A 267 24.39 -4.23 -8.48
CA ILE A 267 25.77 -4.18 -7.96
C ILE A 267 25.79 -4.35 -6.44
N ARG A 268 24.92 -3.65 -5.70
CA ARG A 268 24.82 -3.78 -4.24
C ARG A 268 24.46 -5.20 -3.82
N SER A 269 23.48 -5.81 -4.48
CA SER A 269 23.08 -7.20 -4.25
C SER A 269 24.26 -8.16 -4.49
N ALA A 270 25.00 -7.99 -5.59
CA ALA A 270 26.18 -8.81 -5.90
C ALA A 270 27.30 -8.65 -4.85
N ILE A 271 27.55 -7.43 -4.36
CA ILE A 271 28.53 -7.17 -3.29
C ILE A 271 28.12 -7.88 -2.00
N VAL A 272 26.86 -7.71 -1.57
CA VAL A 272 26.33 -8.37 -0.35
C VAL A 272 26.37 -9.89 -0.51
N ARG A 273 26.01 -10.43 -1.68
CA ARG A 273 26.10 -11.86 -1.98
C ARG A 273 27.54 -12.36 -1.89
N ARG A 274 28.52 -11.60 -2.41
CA ARG A 274 29.94 -11.97 -2.31
C ARG A 274 30.40 -12.01 -0.86
N MET A 275 29.96 -11.06 -0.03
CA MET A 275 30.24 -11.03 1.41
C MET A 275 29.60 -12.22 2.13
N LEU A 276 28.32 -12.51 1.83
CA LEU A 276 27.59 -13.65 2.40
C LEU A 276 28.31 -14.98 2.12
N ASN A 277 28.66 -15.23 0.85
CA ASN A 277 29.34 -16.47 0.45
C ASN A 277 30.70 -16.63 1.19
N TYR A 278 31.43 -15.53 1.43
CA TYR A 278 32.66 -15.58 2.22
C TYR A 278 32.37 -16.02 3.65
N VAL A 279 31.39 -15.41 4.33
CA VAL A 279 31.03 -15.77 5.71
C VAL A 279 30.55 -17.22 5.78
N GLU A 280 29.65 -17.64 4.89
CA GLU A 280 29.13 -19.02 4.85
C GLU A 280 30.25 -20.06 4.65
N SER A 281 31.27 -19.75 3.84
CA SER A 281 32.43 -20.64 3.64
C SER A 281 33.26 -20.84 4.91
N THR A 282 33.19 -19.91 5.87
CA THR A 282 33.91 -20.01 7.16
C THR A 282 33.11 -20.68 8.26
N VAL A 283 31.79 -20.88 8.06
CA VAL A 283 30.89 -21.44 9.06
C VAL A 283 30.29 -22.75 8.54
N PRO A 284 30.75 -23.92 9.04
CA PRO A 284 30.19 -25.21 8.64
C PRO A 284 28.67 -25.25 8.85
N ASN A 285 27.95 -25.84 7.89
CA ASN A 285 26.49 -26.03 7.93
C ASN A 285 25.65 -24.74 7.93
N SER A 286 26.25 -23.56 7.71
CA SER A 286 25.51 -22.28 7.65
C SER A 286 24.43 -22.24 6.58
N SER A 287 24.65 -22.91 5.44
CA SER A 287 23.69 -23.01 4.33
C SER A 287 22.43 -23.83 4.66
N LEU A 288 22.38 -24.55 5.79
CA LEU A 288 21.20 -25.30 6.23
C LEU A 288 20.19 -24.42 6.98
N ILE A 289 20.55 -23.17 7.31
CA ILE A 289 19.71 -22.26 8.10
C ILE A 289 19.17 -21.15 7.19
N ASN A 290 17.84 -21.02 7.13
CA ASN A 290 17.18 -20.08 6.20
C ASN A 290 16.58 -18.87 6.93
N HIS A 291 17.38 -17.82 7.08
CA HIS A 291 16.97 -16.57 7.74
C HIS A 291 16.26 -15.58 6.81
N HIS A 292 16.06 -15.90 5.52
CA HIS A 292 15.63 -14.90 4.53
C HIS A 292 14.21 -14.34 4.77
N LEU A 293 13.39 -15.04 5.57
CA LEU A 293 12.04 -14.59 5.95
C LEU A 293 11.96 -13.85 7.28
N ASP A 294 13.03 -13.82 8.09
CA ASP A 294 12.95 -13.38 9.49
C ASP A 294 12.58 -11.89 9.61
N GLU A 295 13.05 -11.05 8.69
CA GLU A 295 12.70 -9.62 8.59
C GLU A 295 11.38 -9.36 7.85
N ILE A 296 10.87 -10.35 7.10
CA ILE A 296 9.65 -10.23 6.29
C ILE A 296 8.42 -10.66 7.09
N SER A 297 8.55 -11.72 7.89
CA SER A 297 7.44 -12.33 8.61
C SER A 297 7.83 -12.70 10.04
N PRO A 298 7.51 -11.83 11.02
CA PRO A 298 7.72 -12.14 12.43
C PRO A 298 6.93 -13.36 12.91
N GLU A 299 5.81 -13.69 12.25
CA GLU A 299 4.94 -14.84 12.57
C GLU A 299 5.45 -16.16 11.99
N ALA A 300 6.46 -16.12 11.11
CA ALA A 300 6.93 -17.27 10.35
C ALA A 300 8.46 -17.44 10.38
N LYS A 301 9.10 -17.06 11.50
CA LYS A 301 10.55 -17.18 11.68
C LYS A 301 11.03 -18.62 11.49
N PHE A 302 12.24 -18.77 10.96
CA PHE A 302 12.87 -20.10 10.87
C PHE A 302 13.18 -20.65 12.26
N ILE A 303 12.77 -21.89 12.52
CA ILE A 303 13.08 -22.60 13.77
C ILE A 303 14.16 -23.63 13.42
N ASN A 304 15.40 -23.36 13.86
CA ASN A 304 16.52 -24.27 13.65
C ASN A 304 16.31 -25.55 14.49
N PRO A 305 16.15 -26.74 13.88
CA PRO A 305 15.95 -27.99 14.60
C PRO A 305 17.17 -28.43 15.42
N LEU A 306 18.36 -27.89 15.10
CA LEU A 306 19.64 -28.29 15.68
C LEU A 306 20.08 -27.39 16.85
N GLU A 307 19.35 -26.32 17.17
CA GLU A 307 19.69 -25.45 18.30
C GLU A 307 19.20 -26.03 19.65
N PRO A 308 20.11 -26.34 20.60
CA PRO A 308 19.75 -26.97 21.88
C PRO A 308 18.97 -26.05 22.84
N SER A 309 18.99 -24.73 22.62
CA SER A 309 18.35 -23.72 23.47
C SER A 309 16.92 -23.35 23.06
N ASN A 310 16.46 -23.76 21.88
CA ASN A 310 15.08 -23.57 21.46
C ASN A 310 14.20 -24.61 22.17
N LYS A 311 13.87 -24.33 23.44
CA LYS A 311 12.61 -24.80 24.04
C LYS A 311 11.54 -24.53 22.98
N LYS A 312 11.07 -25.58 22.28
CA LYS A 312 10.09 -25.54 21.19
C LYS A 312 9.26 -24.27 21.30
N THR A 313 9.56 -23.25 20.50
CA THR A 313 8.73 -22.05 20.47
C THR A 313 7.40 -22.52 19.91
N VAL A 314 6.48 -22.92 20.79
CA VAL A 314 5.17 -23.42 20.38
C VAL A 314 4.42 -22.20 19.88
N ILE A 315 4.47 -21.98 18.56
CA ILE A 315 3.67 -20.96 17.90
C ILE A 315 2.21 -21.34 18.15
N LYS A 316 1.54 -20.54 18.97
CA LYS A 316 0.13 -20.75 19.31
C LYS A 316 -0.70 -20.48 18.07
N LYS A 317 -1.60 -21.42 17.74
CA LYS A 317 -2.62 -21.21 16.71
C LYS A 317 -3.43 -19.95 17.01
N LEU A 318 -3.85 -19.21 15.98
CA LEU A 318 -4.63 -17.98 16.04
C LEU A 318 -5.87 -18.12 16.91
N SER A 319 -6.59 -19.25 16.79
CA SER A 319 -7.78 -19.57 17.59
C SER A 319 -7.51 -19.70 19.10
N LYS A 320 -6.24 -19.82 19.51
CA LYS A 320 -5.82 -19.92 20.92
C LYS A 320 -5.12 -18.66 21.43
N ARG A 321 -5.06 -17.60 20.62
CA ARG A 321 -4.41 -16.33 21.00
C ARG A 321 -5.42 -15.41 21.69
N HIS A 322 -4.88 -14.46 22.44
CA HIS A 322 -5.67 -13.35 22.96
C HIS A 322 -6.29 -12.57 21.79
N VAL A 323 -7.56 -12.24 21.91
CA VAL A 323 -8.30 -11.45 20.91
C VAL A 323 -8.41 -10.00 21.34
N GLU A 324 -8.48 -9.09 20.38
CA GLU A 324 -8.79 -7.70 20.67
C GLU A 324 -10.27 -7.51 21.05
N LEU A 325 -10.67 -6.28 21.40
CA LEU A 325 -12.09 -5.92 21.46
C LEU A 325 -12.75 -6.11 20.09
N THR A 326 -14.02 -6.53 20.10
CA THR A 326 -14.84 -6.59 18.89
C THR A 326 -14.99 -5.19 18.27
N VAL A 327 -15.39 -5.15 17.00
CA VAL A 327 -15.66 -3.88 16.31
C VAL A 327 -16.78 -3.12 17.04
N ASP A 328 -17.83 -3.80 17.49
CA ASP A 328 -18.97 -3.18 18.17
C ASP A 328 -18.58 -2.59 19.54
N GLU A 329 -17.78 -3.33 20.33
CA GLU A 329 -17.22 -2.82 21.59
C GLU A 329 -16.32 -1.61 21.38
N LYS A 330 -15.52 -1.60 20.29
CA LYS A 330 -14.68 -0.45 19.91
C LYS A 330 -15.54 0.76 19.53
N ILE A 331 -16.60 0.57 18.75
CA ILE A 331 -17.55 1.63 18.38
C ILE A 331 -18.22 2.20 19.64
N GLU A 332 -18.68 1.35 20.55
CA GLU A 332 -19.33 1.78 21.79
C GLU A 332 -18.36 2.59 22.66
N LYS A 333 -17.11 2.13 22.80
CA LYS A 333 -16.06 2.85 23.52
C LYS A 333 -15.77 4.23 22.90
N LEU A 334 -15.71 4.32 21.56
CA LEU A 334 -15.56 5.60 20.85
C LEU A 334 -16.75 6.53 21.07
N ARG A 335 -17.98 6.01 21.06
CA ARG A 335 -19.20 6.79 21.35
C ARG A 335 -19.19 7.32 22.78
N LYS A 336 -18.83 6.49 23.76
CA LYS A 336 -18.68 6.92 25.17
C LYS A 336 -17.63 8.01 25.31
N LYS A 337 -16.47 7.86 24.65
CA LYS A 337 -15.42 8.88 24.65
C LYS A 337 -15.91 10.21 24.05
N ARG A 338 -16.57 10.17 22.89
CA ARG A 338 -17.16 11.39 22.27
C ARG A 338 -18.19 12.07 23.18
N LYS A 339 -19.06 11.29 23.85
CA LYS A 339 -20.03 11.83 24.82
C LYS A 339 -19.35 12.50 26.03
N ILE A 340 -18.23 11.93 26.49
CA ILE A 340 -17.42 12.53 27.56
C ILE A 340 -16.78 13.82 27.07
N ASP A 341 -16.20 13.82 25.86
CA ASP A 341 -15.59 15.02 25.28
C ASP A 341 -16.63 16.14 25.10
N THR A 342 -17.86 15.83 24.64
CA THR A 342 -18.95 16.81 24.52
C THR A 342 -19.46 17.30 25.88
N CYS A 343 -19.63 16.40 26.86
CA CYS A 343 -20.06 16.80 28.22
C CYS A 343 -18.98 17.60 28.96
N SER A 344 -17.70 17.33 28.67
CA SER A 344 -16.57 18.11 29.20
C SER A 344 -16.53 19.50 28.58
N SER A 345 -16.76 19.63 27.26
CA SER A 345 -16.90 20.94 26.62
C SER A 345 -18.13 21.72 27.10
N GLU A 346 -19.25 21.05 27.38
CA GLU A 346 -20.44 21.69 27.95
C GLU A 346 -20.19 22.18 29.39
N LYS A 347 -19.46 21.41 30.21
CA LYS A 347 -19.04 21.86 31.54
C LYS A 347 -18.07 23.03 31.50
N PHE A 348 -17.14 23.08 30.55
CA PHE A 348 -16.26 24.25 30.36
C PHE A 348 -17.07 25.51 30.00
N ILE A 349 -18.12 25.37 29.17
CA ILE A 349 -19.01 26.49 28.83
C ILE A 349 -19.88 26.92 30.04
N GLU A 350 -20.39 25.98 30.84
CA GLU A 350 -21.16 26.31 32.05
C GLU A 350 -20.32 26.99 33.14
N THR A 351 -19.02 26.68 33.23
CA THR A 351 -18.13 27.30 34.24
C THR A 351 -17.67 28.70 33.82
N GLU A 352 -17.53 28.99 32.51
CA GLU A 352 -17.28 30.36 32.02
C GLU A 352 -18.51 31.28 32.13
N ILE A 353 -19.73 30.72 32.10
CA ILE A 353 -20.97 31.53 32.26
C ILE A 353 -21.24 31.89 33.73
N THR A 354 -20.69 31.15 34.70
CA THR A 354 -20.86 31.47 36.13
C THR A 354 -19.82 32.46 36.69
N GLU A 355 -18.71 32.72 36.02
CA GLU A 355 -17.71 33.72 36.43
C GLU A 355 -17.94 35.14 35.86
N GLN A 356 -18.96 35.35 35.02
CA GLN A 356 -19.36 36.68 34.53
C GLN A 356 -20.58 37.30 35.23
N CYS A 357 -21.05 36.70 36.32
CA CYS A 357 -22.14 37.25 37.15
C CYS A 357 -21.81 37.15 38.65
N THR A 358 -20.73 37.83 39.07
CA THR A 358 -20.54 38.30 40.46
C THR A 358 -19.69 39.55 40.49
#